data_AF-A0ABD2RHR4-F1
#
_entry.id   AF-A0ABD2RHR4-F1
#
_cell.length_a   1.000
_cell.length_b   1.000
_cell.length_c   1.000
_cell.angle_alpha   90.00
_cell.angle_beta   90.00
_cell.angle_gamma   90.00
#
_symmetry.space_group_name_H-M   'P 1'
#
loop_
_entity.id
_entity.type
_entity.pdbx_description
1 polymer ?
#
loop_
_entity_poly.entity_id
_entity_poly.type
_entity_poly.pdbx_seq_one_letter_code
_entity_poly.pdbx_strand_id
1 'polypeptide(L)'
;MLSPFLHLSETPLHFFYSLISLFSSLILTIPLHIHTPFSHFHQIHHSSSQNSVKNPKFRLKNCYPNGFLKHCCEASGFFLLLRGWVLMTMKVTQKVKDSEKIIWDQMRIVSGSHNRAFLKFMVWLFLFASTTYMVYTLKLVSYKSCNNNDVFSHNSLFIHSTEINSSKSSKSIRPVIVKEETEEKLEEKTGLEHIVFGIAASAKLWDKRKEYIKLWWKPEEEMRGIVWLDKPVKTSKGDGESLPELRISGDTSRFAYRNRQGHRSAIRISRIVSETLRLGRENVRWFVMGDDDTVFVTDNLVRILNKYDHNQYYYIGSSSESHLQNIYFSYSMAYGGGGFAISYPLAKALEKMQDKCIQRYPGLYGSDDRMQACMAELGVPLTKELGFHQYDVYGNLFGLLASHPIAPLVTLHHLDVVEPIFPNVTRVQALRRLTVPMKLDSAGLMQQSICYDKANGWTISVSWGFAVQIFRGVLSPREIEMPSRTFLNWYKRADYTAYAFNTRPVARNPCQKPFVFYLSSAKMDPSSNQTVSQYTRHRVPHPACKWKTTDPADVDRVQVYKKPDPHLWDRSPRRNCCRVLSSKGKSMAVDVGVCKEGELSEV
;
A
#
# COMPACT_ATOMS: atom_id res chain seq x y z
N MET A 1 21.69 -60.95 43.38
CA MET A 1 22.42 -60.57 44.61
C MET A 1 23.12 -59.24 44.35
N LEU A 2 23.07 -58.35 45.34
CA LEU A 2 24.01 -57.24 45.63
C LEU A 2 24.32 -56.15 44.56
N SER A 3 23.96 -54.92 44.93
CA SER A 3 24.61 -53.63 44.56
C SER A 3 25.66 -53.29 45.67
N PRO A 4 26.44 -52.16 45.66
CA PRO A 4 26.38 -50.91 44.87
C PRO A 4 27.72 -50.60 44.12
N PHE A 5 28.17 -49.40 43.72
CA PHE A 5 27.79 -47.97 43.92
C PHE A 5 28.34 -47.06 42.77
N LEU A 6 27.83 -45.81 42.68
CA LEU A 6 28.41 -44.53 42.19
C LEU A 6 29.42 -44.52 41.01
N HIS A 7 29.22 -43.73 39.93
CA HIS A 7 29.07 -42.26 39.98
C HIS A 7 28.42 -41.68 38.69
N LEU A 8 27.65 -40.58 38.82
CA LEU A 8 27.09 -39.80 37.70
C LEU A 8 27.98 -38.59 37.33
N SER A 9 27.95 -38.21 36.04
CA SER A 9 28.35 -36.87 35.56
C SER A 9 27.36 -36.34 34.51
N GLU A 10 26.46 -35.45 34.94
CA GLU A 10 25.50 -34.79 34.04
C GLU A 10 26.03 -33.44 33.51
N THR A 11 25.48 -32.99 32.37
CA THR A 11 25.95 -31.79 31.67
C THR A 11 25.10 -30.54 32.00
N PRO A 12 25.67 -29.32 32.03
CA PRO A 12 24.98 -28.16 32.62
C PRO A 12 23.84 -27.56 31.78
N LEU A 13 23.64 -28.03 30.54
CA LEU A 13 22.80 -27.32 29.56
C LEU A 13 21.29 -27.56 29.74
N HIS A 14 20.89 -28.73 30.25
CA HIS A 14 19.47 -29.07 30.44
C HIS A 14 18.83 -28.33 31.63
N PHE A 15 19.61 -28.01 32.67
CA PHE A 15 19.11 -27.28 33.84
C PHE A 15 18.72 -25.83 33.50
N PHE A 16 19.45 -25.19 32.58
CA PHE A 16 19.18 -23.82 32.13
C PHE A 16 17.86 -23.68 31.35
N TYR A 17 17.54 -24.63 30.46
CA TYR A 17 16.27 -24.59 29.72
C TYR A 17 15.04 -24.81 30.63
N SER A 18 15.18 -25.65 31.67
CA SER A 18 14.09 -25.89 32.62
C SER A 18 13.78 -24.66 33.48
N LEU A 19 14.81 -23.93 33.95
CA LEU A 19 14.62 -22.69 34.71
C LEU A 19 13.94 -21.59 33.88
N ILE A 20 14.31 -21.42 32.61
CA ILE A 20 13.74 -20.38 31.73
C ILE A 20 12.24 -20.65 31.46
N SER A 21 11.85 -21.93 31.34
CA SER A 21 10.45 -22.34 31.19
C SER A 21 9.60 -22.06 32.44
N LEU A 22 10.15 -22.33 33.63
CA LEU A 22 9.51 -22.04 34.91
C LEU A 22 9.31 -20.54 35.14
N PHE A 23 10.31 -19.71 34.83
CA PHE A 23 10.17 -18.24 34.94
C PHE A 23 9.21 -17.64 33.91
N SER A 24 9.12 -18.19 32.70
CA SER A 24 8.16 -17.72 31.68
C SER A 24 6.72 -18.02 32.07
N SER A 25 6.49 -19.12 32.80
CA SER A 25 5.15 -19.55 33.24
C SER A 25 4.61 -18.73 34.42
N LEU A 26 5.48 -18.11 35.22
CA LEU A 26 5.10 -17.30 36.39
C LEU A 26 4.72 -15.84 36.05
N ILE A 27 5.01 -15.38 34.83
CA ILE A 27 4.76 -14.00 34.38
C ILE A 27 3.37 -13.83 33.74
N LEU A 28 2.69 -14.94 33.41
CA LEU A 28 1.44 -14.95 32.64
C LEU A 28 0.15 -15.16 33.45
N THR A 29 0.20 -15.11 34.79
CA THR A 29 -0.96 -15.33 35.68
C THR A 29 -1.24 -14.16 36.62
N ILE A 30 -1.63 -13.02 36.03
CA ILE A 30 -2.40 -11.97 36.73
C ILE A 30 -3.69 -11.69 35.92
N PRO A 31 -4.89 -11.92 36.46
CA PRO A 31 -6.13 -11.72 35.73
C PRO A 31 -6.53 -10.23 35.67
N LEU A 32 -6.61 -9.67 34.46
CA LEU A 32 -7.23 -8.38 34.20
C LEU A 32 -8.73 -8.55 33.94
N HIS A 33 -9.53 -8.49 35.01
CA HIS A 33 -10.98 -8.36 34.90
C HIS A 33 -11.38 -6.88 34.78
N ILE A 34 -11.66 -6.43 33.55
CA ILE A 34 -12.47 -5.21 33.31
C ILE A 34 -13.52 -5.57 32.25
N HIS A 35 -14.78 -5.68 32.68
CA HIS A 35 -15.93 -5.75 31.77
C HIS A 35 -16.43 -4.34 31.46
N THR A 36 -16.58 -4.02 30.19
CA THR A 36 -17.45 -2.93 29.72
C THR A 36 -18.26 -3.42 28.52
N PRO A 37 -19.61 -3.39 28.59
CA PRO A 37 -20.46 -3.56 27.43
C PRO A 37 -20.95 -2.19 26.94
N PHE A 38 -20.83 -1.89 25.65
CA PHE A 38 -21.79 -1.01 24.96
C PHE A 38 -21.76 -1.25 23.45
N SER A 39 -22.94 -1.52 22.90
CA SER A 39 -23.21 -1.61 21.47
C SER A 39 -24.32 -0.60 21.11
N HIS A 40 -24.30 -0.16 19.84
CA HIS A 40 -25.30 0.70 19.17
C HIS A 40 -25.55 2.12 19.73
N PHE A 41 -25.43 3.13 18.85
CA PHE A 41 -26.62 3.78 18.27
C PHE A 41 -26.31 4.50 16.94
N HIS A 42 -27.37 4.92 16.24
CA HIS A 42 -27.39 5.35 14.83
C HIS A 42 -27.04 6.84 14.56
N GLN A 43 -26.93 7.14 13.27
CA GLN A 43 -26.94 8.48 12.63
C GLN A 43 -27.99 9.45 13.19
N ILE A 44 -27.72 10.76 13.08
CA ILE A 44 -28.71 11.84 12.84
C ILE A 44 -28.07 12.93 11.96
N HIS A 45 -28.90 13.62 11.17
CA HIS A 45 -28.54 14.57 10.11
C HIS A 45 -28.15 15.99 10.58
N HIS A 46 -27.52 16.73 9.67
CA HIS A 46 -27.38 18.20 9.70
C HIS A 46 -28.72 18.95 9.63
N SER A 47 -28.81 20.08 10.34
CA SER A 47 -29.57 21.26 9.89
C SER A 47 -28.93 22.54 10.44
N SER A 48 -28.91 23.61 9.64
CA SER A 48 -28.27 24.89 9.95
C SER A 48 -29.29 25.99 10.31
N SER A 49 -28.91 26.94 11.17
CA SER A 49 -29.42 28.32 11.13
C SER A 49 -28.50 29.29 11.88
N GLN A 50 -28.49 30.56 11.47
CA GLN A 50 -27.64 31.63 12.03
C GLN A 50 -28.39 32.41 13.12
N ASN A 51 -27.70 32.92 14.15
CA ASN A 51 -27.53 34.39 14.32
C ASN A 51 -26.80 34.85 15.62
N SER A 52 -25.78 35.70 15.40
CA SER A 52 -25.52 36.99 16.08
C SER A 52 -25.27 37.11 17.61
N VAL A 53 -24.11 37.70 17.93
CA VAL A 53 -23.90 38.86 18.84
C VAL A 53 -23.33 38.69 20.28
N LYS A 54 -22.27 39.49 20.54
CA LYS A 54 -21.66 40.03 21.79
C LYS A 54 -20.70 39.18 22.66
N ASN A 55 -19.44 39.62 22.62
CA ASN A 55 -18.38 39.53 23.65
C ASN A 55 -18.87 39.97 25.05
N PRO A 56 -18.26 39.47 26.14
CA PRO A 56 -17.28 40.31 26.84
C PRO A 56 -15.99 39.60 27.35
N LYS A 57 -14.99 40.43 27.67
CA LYS A 57 -13.63 40.08 28.14
C LYS A 57 -13.60 39.65 29.61
N PHE A 58 -12.76 38.66 29.95
CA PHE A 58 -12.03 38.55 31.24
C PHE A 58 -10.65 37.92 30.97
N ARG A 59 -9.56 38.68 30.88
CA ARG A 59 -8.65 39.15 31.95
C ARG A 59 -8.06 38.03 32.85
N LEU A 60 -6.83 37.63 32.54
CA LEU A 60 -5.89 37.03 33.51
C LEU A 60 -5.63 37.96 34.70
N LYS A 61 -5.45 37.39 35.90
CA LYS A 61 -4.48 37.89 36.89
C LYS A 61 -4.15 36.89 38.01
N ASN A 62 -2.84 36.80 38.27
CA ASN A 62 -2.16 36.53 39.54
C ASN A 62 -2.04 35.10 40.10
N CYS A 63 -0.90 34.92 40.78
CA CYS A 63 -0.28 33.65 41.22
C CYS A 63 -0.05 33.64 42.75
N TYR A 64 0.49 32.51 43.22
CA TYR A 64 1.19 32.29 44.51
C TYR A 64 0.31 32.00 45.74
N PRO A 65 0.85 31.28 46.77
CA PRO A 65 1.23 29.85 46.65
C PRO A 65 0.77 29.03 47.87
N ASN A 66 0.92 27.70 47.85
CA ASN A 66 1.36 26.97 49.05
C ASN A 66 1.81 25.51 48.80
N GLY A 67 3.10 25.26 49.07
CA GLY A 67 3.58 24.11 49.85
C GLY A 67 3.19 22.68 49.49
N PHE A 68 3.72 22.12 48.38
CA PHE A 68 3.96 20.67 48.29
C PHE A 68 5.13 20.34 47.32
N LEU A 69 6.36 20.72 47.69
CA LEU A 69 7.54 20.43 46.86
C LEU A 69 8.81 20.23 47.69
N LYS A 70 8.86 19.10 48.43
CA LYS A 70 10.09 18.64 49.10
C LYS A 70 10.22 17.11 49.23
N HIS A 71 9.83 16.32 48.21
CA HIS A 71 10.20 14.89 48.10
C HIS A 71 10.27 14.34 46.65
N CYS A 72 10.67 15.15 45.67
CA CYS A 72 11.02 14.67 44.32
C CYS A 72 12.35 15.28 43.83
N CYS A 73 13.48 14.84 44.38
CA CYS A 73 14.81 15.30 43.93
C CYS A 73 15.90 14.21 43.82
N GLU A 74 15.56 12.91 43.94
CA GLU A 74 16.54 11.81 43.83
C GLU A 74 16.30 10.87 42.62
N ALA A 75 15.38 11.22 41.72
CA ALA A 75 15.11 10.45 40.50
C ALA A 75 15.66 11.09 39.20
N SER A 76 16.31 12.25 39.30
CA SER A 76 16.74 13.07 38.14
C SER A 76 18.16 12.76 37.65
N GLY A 77 19.04 12.18 38.48
CA GLY A 77 20.42 11.86 38.08
C GLY A 77 20.54 10.68 37.11
N PHE A 78 19.71 9.64 37.29
CA PHE A 78 19.83 8.38 36.54
C PHE A 78 19.43 8.53 35.05
N PHE A 79 18.40 9.34 34.77
CA PHE A 79 17.93 9.58 33.40
C PHE A 79 18.89 10.43 32.55
N LEU A 80 19.68 11.33 33.16
CA LEU A 80 20.68 12.12 32.44
C LEU A 80 21.88 11.27 31.99
N LEU A 81 22.32 10.33 32.84
CA LEU A 81 23.41 9.41 32.51
C LEU A 81 23.02 8.44 31.37
N LEU A 82 21.81 7.85 31.39
CA LEU A 82 21.34 7.03 30.28
C LEU A 82 21.26 7.80 28.95
N ARG A 83 20.79 9.06 28.98
CA ARG A 83 20.69 9.90 27.77
C ARG A 83 22.07 10.20 27.18
N GLY A 84 23.06 10.49 28.03
CA GLY A 84 24.46 10.68 27.62
C GLY A 84 25.07 9.41 27.00
N TRP A 85 24.83 8.24 27.61
CA TRP A 85 25.39 6.98 27.13
C TRP A 85 24.82 6.54 25.78
N VAL A 86 23.50 6.65 25.59
CA VAL A 86 22.82 6.35 24.31
C VAL A 86 23.35 7.24 23.16
N LEU A 87 23.52 8.54 23.41
CA LEU A 87 24.11 9.48 22.44
C LEU A 87 25.57 9.14 22.09
N MET A 88 26.34 8.65 23.06
CA MET A 88 27.73 8.26 22.85
C MET A 88 27.86 6.94 22.07
N THR A 89 27.02 5.94 22.37
CA THR A 89 27.00 4.66 21.64
C THR A 89 26.56 4.83 20.18
N MET A 90 25.56 5.67 19.90
CA MET A 90 25.13 5.97 18.52
C MET A 90 26.26 6.60 17.68
N LYS A 91 27.05 7.50 18.29
CA LYS A 91 28.19 8.16 17.62
C LYS A 91 29.35 7.21 17.34
N VAL A 92 29.56 6.18 18.18
CA VAL A 92 30.57 5.13 17.96
C VAL A 92 30.14 4.16 16.86
N THR A 93 28.88 3.70 16.86
CA THR A 93 28.37 2.80 15.79
C THR A 93 28.36 3.44 14.41
N GLN A 94 28.24 4.77 14.32
CA GLN A 94 28.28 5.47 13.03
C GLN A 94 29.70 5.60 12.46
N LYS A 95 30.74 5.60 13.30
CA LYS A 95 32.15 5.70 12.87
C LYS A 95 32.76 4.37 12.41
N VAL A 96 32.15 3.23 12.76
CA VAL A 96 32.59 1.89 12.33
C VAL A 96 32.14 1.56 10.90
N LYS A 97 31.14 2.27 10.36
CA LYS A 97 30.56 1.98 9.04
C LYS A 97 31.41 2.44 7.83
N ASP A 98 32.46 3.22 8.07
CA ASP A 98 33.27 3.87 7.02
C ASP A 98 34.57 3.12 6.68
N SER A 99 34.86 1.96 7.31
CA SER A 99 36.17 1.27 7.15
C SER A 99 36.12 -0.19 6.66
N GLU A 100 34.95 -0.82 6.51
CA GLU A 100 34.85 -2.20 6.03
C GLU A 100 34.95 -2.34 4.50
N LYS A 101 36.07 -1.88 3.93
CA LYS A 101 36.51 -2.28 2.58
C LYS A 101 37.98 -2.71 2.51
N ILE A 102 38.73 -2.64 3.61
CA ILE A 102 40.18 -2.94 3.67
C ILE A 102 40.59 -3.67 4.97
N ILE A 103 39.76 -4.56 5.53
CA ILE A 103 40.19 -5.54 6.56
C ILE A 103 39.45 -6.88 6.37
N TRP A 104 39.74 -7.62 5.30
CA TRP A 104 39.26 -9.03 5.18
C TRP A 104 40.25 -10.04 4.58
N ASP A 105 41.42 -9.60 4.07
CA ASP A 105 42.45 -10.52 3.54
C ASP A 105 43.55 -10.92 4.55
N GLN A 106 43.47 -10.50 5.82
CA GLN A 106 44.59 -10.64 6.76
C GLN A 106 44.26 -11.20 8.17
N MET A 107 43.14 -11.91 8.34
CA MET A 107 42.84 -12.69 9.55
C MET A 107 42.29 -14.10 9.26
N ARG A 108 43.11 -14.92 8.62
CA ARG A 108 43.27 -16.31 9.05
C ARG A 108 44.50 -16.38 9.96
N ILE A 109 44.50 -17.34 10.90
CA ILE A 109 45.55 -17.65 11.91
C ILE A 109 45.28 -17.05 13.30
N VAL A 110 45.52 -17.88 14.33
CA VAL A 110 45.33 -17.72 15.79
C VAL A 110 43.88 -17.78 16.32
N SER A 111 43.48 -18.96 16.79
CA SER A 111 42.36 -19.13 17.74
C SER A 111 42.90 -19.52 19.13
N GLY A 112 42.33 -18.98 20.20
CA GLY A 112 42.53 -19.52 21.57
C GLY A 112 42.95 -18.51 22.65
N SER A 113 42.03 -17.64 23.07
CA SER A 113 42.15 -16.92 24.36
C SER A 113 40.83 -16.30 24.86
N HIS A 114 40.01 -15.75 23.94
CA HIS A 114 38.89 -14.87 24.29
C HIS A 114 37.72 -15.48 25.12
N ASN A 115 37.49 -16.79 25.10
CA ASN A 115 36.32 -17.39 25.75
C ASN A 115 36.29 -17.24 27.29
N ARG A 116 37.45 -17.16 27.96
CA ARG A 116 37.50 -17.14 29.44
C ARG A 116 37.11 -15.80 30.05
N ALA A 117 37.29 -14.69 29.32
CA ALA A 117 36.86 -13.36 29.75
C ALA A 117 35.35 -13.17 29.59
N PHE A 118 34.77 -13.68 28.50
CA PHE A 118 33.34 -13.58 28.21
C PHE A 118 32.46 -14.28 29.26
N LEU A 119 32.83 -15.50 29.70
CA LEU A 119 32.10 -16.17 30.79
C LEU A 119 32.15 -15.38 32.11
N LYS A 120 33.30 -14.82 32.47
CA LYS A 120 33.43 -13.99 33.69
C LYS A 120 32.53 -12.75 33.64
N PHE A 121 32.47 -12.09 32.48
CA PHE A 121 31.57 -10.95 32.26
C PHE A 121 30.10 -11.33 32.41
N MET A 122 29.67 -12.45 31.82
CA MET A 122 28.28 -12.92 31.93
C MET A 122 27.88 -13.26 33.36
N VAL A 123 28.75 -13.92 34.13
CA VAL A 123 28.49 -14.20 35.56
C VAL A 123 28.30 -12.90 36.36
N TRP A 124 29.12 -11.88 36.10
CA TRP A 124 28.99 -10.58 36.76
C TRP A 124 27.69 -9.84 36.37
N LEU A 125 27.27 -9.94 35.11
CA LEU A 125 26.00 -9.40 34.62
C LEU A 125 24.80 -10.05 35.33
N PHE A 126 24.79 -11.37 35.47
CA PHE A 126 23.73 -12.10 36.16
C PHE A 126 23.66 -11.75 37.67
N LEU A 127 24.80 -11.64 38.35
CA LEU A 127 24.85 -11.22 39.75
C LEU A 127 24.32 -9.79 39.94
N PHE A 128 24.68 -8.87 39.05
CA PHE A 128 24.20 -7.48 39.09
C PHE A 128 22.67 -7.40 38.87
N ALA A 129 22.15 -8.11 37.88
CA ALA A 129 20.71 -8.16 37.58
C ALA A 129 19.89 -8.81 38.72
N SER A 130 20.39 -9.90 39.31
CA SER A 130 19.75 -10.57 40.45
C SER A 130 19.69 -9.66 41.68
N THR A 131 20.80 -8.97 41.99
CA THR A 131 20.89 -8.05 43.13
C THR A 131 19.94 -6.85 42.96
N THR A 132 19.87 -6.26 41.77
CA THR A 132 18.92 -5.17 41.49
C THR A 132 17.46 -5.62 41.54
N TYR A 133 17.14 -6.83 41.08
CA TYR A 133 15.80 -7.41 41.20
C TYR A 133 15.39 -7.65 42.67
N MET A 134 16.29 -8.17 43.52
CA MET A 134 16.03 -8.30 44.96
C MET A 134 15.77 -6.95 45.64
N VAL A 135 16.59 -5.93 45.36
CA VAL A 135 16.40 -4.59 45.94
C VAL A 135 15.06 -3.97 45.50
N TYR A 136 14.67 -4.18 44.24
CA TYR A 136 13.38 -3.70 43.73
C TYR A 136 12.19 -4.40 44.39
N THR A 137 12.23 -5.74 44.50
CA THR A 137 11.15 -6.51 45.17
C THR A 137 11.05 -6.21 46.66
N LEU A 138 12.18 -6.04 47.38
CA LEU A 138 12.20 -5.58 48.78
C LEU A 138 11.55 -4.21 48.96
N LYS A 139 11.79 -3.25 48.04
CA LYS A 139 11.09 -1.96 48.06
C LYS A 139 9.59 -2.08 47.78
N LEU A 140 9.18 -2.99 46.89
CA LEU A 140 7.78 -3.19 46.52
C LEU A 140 6.97 -3.85 47.63
N VAL A 141 7.56 -4.81 48.36
CA VAL A 141 6.94 -5.49 49.51
C VAL A 141 6.86 -4.57 50.75
N SER A 142 7.70 -3.55 50.83
CA SER A 142 7.69 -2.57 51.94
C SER A 142 6.59 -1.50 51.84
N TYR A 143 5.78 -1.48 50.77
CA TYR A 143 4.75 -0.46 50.56
C TYR A 143 3.34 -0.99 50.87
N LYS A 144 2.81 -0.68 52.06
CA LYS A 144 1.45 -1.06 52.48
C LYS A 144 0.43 0.08 52.32
N SER A 145 -0.55 -0.17 51.46
CA SER A 145 -1.96 0.26 51.47
C SER A 145 -2.38 1.59 52.15
N CYS A 146 -3.07 2.43 51.36
CA CYS A 146 -4.12 3.33 51.86
C CYS A 146 -5.41 3.09 51.07
N ASN A 147 -6.56 2.97 51.77
CA ASN A 147 -7.90 2.87 51.19
C ASN A 147 -8.38 4.23 50.66
N ASN A 148 -9.29 4.21 49.68
CA ASN A 148 -10.19 5.32 49.35
C ASN A 148 -11.62 4.78 49.16
N ASN A 149 -12.58 5.38 49.85
CA ASN A 149 -14.02 5.25 49.60
C ASN A 149 -14.62 6.65 49.40
N ASP A 150 -15.76 6.69 48.70
CA ASP A 150 -16.61 7.86 48.41
C ASP A 150 -15.93 8.94 47.51
N VAL A 151 -16.61 9.65 46.62
CA VAL A 151 -17.97 10.19 46.61
C VAL A 151 -18.48 10.26 45.15
N PHE A 152 -19.78 10.10 44.88
CA PHE A 152 -20.56 10.99 43.99
C PHE A 152 -22.08 10.73 44.08
N SER A 153 -22.86 11.80 44.26
CA SER A 153 -24.33 11.75 44.42
C SER A 153 -25.08 11.99 43.11
N HIS A 154 -26.25 11.35 42.96
CA HIS A 154 -27.24 11.70 41.94
C HIS A 154 -28.06 12.94 42.35
N ASN A 155 -28.50 13.71 41.36
CA ASN A 155 -29.63 14.62 41.49
C ASN A 155 -30.52 14.52 40.24
N SER A 156 -31.83 14.37 40.43
CA SER A 156 -32.85 14.30 39.39
C SER A 156 -33.90 15.38 39.63
N LEU A 157 -34.35 16.06 38.57
CA LEU A 157 -35.44 17.04 38.67
C LEU A 157 -36.46 16.87 37.53
N PHE A 158 -37.63 16.42 37.96
CA PHE A 158 -39.00 16.69 37.48
C PHE A 158 -39.24 17.33 36.10
N ILE A 159 -40.09 16.63 35.34
CA ILE A 159 -40.90 17.18 34.26
C ILE A 159 -42.21 17.71 34.86
N HIS A 160 -42.67 18.88 34.41
CA HIS A 160 -44.03 19.36 34.65
C HIS A 160 -44.75 19.50 33.29
N SER A 161 -45.88 18.81 33.14
CA SER A 161 -46.75 18.92 31.98
C SER A 161 -47.90 19.90 32.25
N THR A 162 -48.32 20.60 31.21
CA THR A 162 -49.62 21.29 31.13
C THR A 162 -50.15 21.14 29.71
N GLU A 163 -51.32 20.52 29.58
CA GLU A 163 -52.15 20.58 28.38
C GLU A 163 -52.81 21.96 28.27
N ILE A 164 -53.33 22.34 27.09
CA ILE A 164 -54.77 22.60 26.88
C ILE A 164 -55.11 23.05 25.44
N ASN A 165 -56.09 22.33 24.89
CA ASN A 165 -57.10 22.66 23.88
C ASN A 165 -56.80 23.08 22.44
N SER A 166 -57.62 22.49 21.57
CA SER A 166 -57.86 22.82 20.17
C SER A 166 -58.89 23.94 19.99
N SER A 167 -58.85 24.61 18.83
CA SER A 167 -60.05 25.18 18.20
C SER A 167 -59.99 25.00 16.68
N LYS A 168 -61.05 24.47 16.08
CA LYS A 168 -61.17 24.26 14.62
C LYS A 168 -61.37 25.60 13.89
N SER A 169 -60.78 25.73 12.71
CA SER A 169 -61.32 26.61 11.65
C SER A 169 -60.94 26.06 10.28
N SER A 170 -61.95 25.69 9.49
CA SER A 170 -61.80 25.16 8.14
C SER A 170 -61.97 26.27 7.10
N LYS A 171 -60.91 26.57 6.34
CA LYS A 171 -61.03 27.26 5.03
C LYS A 171 -60.08 26.61 4.02
N SER A 172 -60.62 26.21 2.87
CA SER A 172 -59.85 25.66 1.77
C SER A 172 -59.05 26.75 1.07
N ILE A 173 -57.73 26.57 0.96
CA ILE A 173 -56.89 27.30 0.01
C ILE A 173 -56.14 26.24 -0.79
N ARG A 174 -56.25 26.32 -2.12
CA ARG A 174 -55.58 25.38 -3.04
C ARG A 174 -54.06 25.56 -2.91
N PRO A 175 -53.26 24.49 -2.79
CA PRO A 175 -51.82 24.63 -2.92
C PRO A 175 -51.50 24.98 -4.37
N VAL A 176 -51.00 26.21 -4.59
CA VAL A 176 -50.27 26.52 -5.80
C VAL A 176 -48.98 25.71 -5.71
N ILE A 177 -48.89 24.64 -6.50
CA ILE A 177 -47.65 23.87 -6.64
C ILE A 177 -46.68 24.75 -7.41
N VAL A 178 -45.91 25.56 -6.69
CA VAL A 178 -44.65 26.08 -7.19
C VAL A 178 -43.74 24.87 -7.31
N LYS A 179 -43.63 24.35 -8.52
CA LYS A 179 -42.52 23.49 -8.90
C LYS A 179 -41.26 24.34 -8.83
N GLU A 180 -40.58 24.34 -7.70
CA GLU A 180 -39.14 24.47 -7.72
C GLU A 180 -38.60 23.20 -8.38
N GLU A 181 -38.54 23.25 -9.72
CA GLU A 181 -37.64 22.41 -10.49
C GLU A 181 -36.22 22.88 -10.17
N THR A 182 -35.74 22.54 -8.97
CA THR A 182 -34.33 22.25 -8.80
C THR A 182 -34.03 21.06 -9.69
N GLU A 183 -33.71 21.34 -10.94
CA GLU A 183 -32.86 20.47 -11.73
C GLU A 183 -31.60 20.24 -10.88
N GLU A 184 -31.54 19.10 -10.18
CA GLU A 184 -30.27 18.51 -9.80
C GLU A 184 -29.54 18.25 -11.10
N LYS A 185 -28.76 19.25 -11.51
CA LYS A 185 -27.96 19.24 -12.72
C LYS A 185 -26.93 18.14 -12.53
N LEU A 186 -27.28 16.93 -12.98
CA LEU A 186 -26.45 15.73 -12.96
C LEU A 186 -25.05 16.13 -13.40
N GLU A 187 -24.13 16.22 -12.45
CA GLU A 187 -22.77 16.66 -12.75
C GLU A 187 -22.20 15.71 -13.79
N GLU A 188 -21.82 16.27 -14.92
CA GLU A 188 -21.19 15.53 -16.01
C GLU A 188 -20.03 14.72 -15.43
N LYS A 189 -19.99 13.41 -15.68
CA LYS A 189 -18.91 12.56 -15.16
C LYS A 189 -17.55 13.00 -15.70
N THR A 190 -16.50 12.79 -14.93
CA THR A 190 -15.12 13.05 -15.38
C THR A 190 -14.78 12.07 -16.51
N GLY A 191 -14.32 12.56 -17.66
CA GLY A 191 -13.68 11.76 -18.71
C GLY A 191 -12.20 12.15 -18.93
N LEU A 192 -11.61 11.76 -20.06
CA LEU A 192 -10.19 12.02 -20.36
C LEU A 192 -9.95 13.48 -20.75
N GLU A 193 -10.90 14.08 -21.44
CA GLU A 193 -11.02 15.50 -21.76
C GLU A 193 -11.09 16.41 -20.52
N HIS A 194 -11.31 15.85 -19.32
CA HIS A 194 -11.26 16.55 -18.04
C HIS A 194 -9.93 16.40 -17.28
N ILE A 195 -9.02 15.55 -17.76
CA ILE A 195 -7.72 15.25 -17.15
C ILE A 195 -6.60 15.96 -17.92
N VAL A 196 -5.49 16.30 -17.25
CA VAL A 196 -4.23 16.72 -17.91
C VAL A 196 -3.06 15.95 -17.31
N PHE A 197 -2.32 15.22 -18.17
CA PHE A 197 -1.14 14.44 -17.78
C PHE A 197 0.13 15.29 -17.78
N GLY A 198 0.91 15.24 -16.70
CA GLY A 198 2.27 15.77 -16.61
C GLY A 198 3.27 14.63 -16.48
N ILE A 199 3.90 14.25 -17.59
CA ILE A 199 4.80 13.09 -17.64
C ILE A 199 6.23 13.56 -17.37
N ALA A 200 6.87 13.02 -16.33
CA ALA A 200 8.27 13.30 -16.02
C ALA A 200 9.20 12.46 -16.89
N ALA A 201 9.98 13.11 -17.76
CA ALA A 201 10.91 12.43 -18.66
C ALA A 201 12.34 12.94 -18.50
N SER A 202 13.31 12.20 -19.06
CA SER A 202 14.68 12.69 -19.23
C SER A 202 15.19 12.52 -20.66
N ALA A 203 15.88 13.53 -21.17
CA ALA A 203 16.47 13.52 -22.51
C ALA A 203 17.43 12.33 -22.73
N LYS A 204 18.06 11.84 -21.64
CA LYS A 204 18.96 10.68 -21.65
C LYS A 204 18.25 9.35 -21.92
N LEU A 205 16.99 9.19 -21.48
CA LEU A 205 16.24 7.93 -21.58
C LEU A 205 15.12 7.99 -22.63
N TRP A 206 14.83 9.19 -23.14
CA TRP A 206 13.72 9.51 -24.03
C TRP A 206 13.54 8.55 -25.21
N ASP A 207 14.60 8.31 -25.99
CA ASP A 207 14.53 7.49 -27.21
C ASP A 207 14.04 6.06 -26.97
N LYS A 208 14.28 5.54 -25.75
CA LYS A 208 13.79 4.22 -25.32
C LYS A 208 12.42 4.30 -24.63
N ARG A 209 12.24 5.27 -23.73
CA ARG A 209 11.08 5.34 -22.83
C ARG A 209 9.82 5.91 -23.47
N LYS A 210 9.94 6.75 -24.50
CA LYS A 210 8.80 7.22 -25.30
C LYS A 210 7.94 6.08 -25.88
N GLU A 211 8.55 4.92 -26.13
CA GLU A 211 7.86 3.71 -26.60
C GLU A 211 6.94 3.05 -25.56
N TYR A 212 7.04 3.41 -24.27
CA TYR A 212 6.03 3.05 -23.26
C TYR A 212 4.82 4.00 -23.31
N ILE A 213 5.05 5.30 -23.47
CA ILE A 213 4.01 6.33 -23.57
C ILE A 213 3.08 6.06 -24.77
N LYS A 214 3.66 5.72 -25.93
CA LYS A 214 2.93 5.33 -27.16
C LYS A 214 1.98 4.13 -27.01
N LEU A 215 2.00 3.40 -25.90
CA LEU A 215 1.13 2.24 -25.67
C LEU A 215 -0.21 2.60 -25.02
N TRP A 216 -0.25 3.73 -24.30
CA TRP A 216 -1.42 4.17 -23.53
C TRP A 216 -1.88 5.58 -23.88
N TRP A 217 -1.04 6.38 -24.56
CA TRP A 217 -1.44 7.65 -25.14
C TRP A 217 -2.38 7.44 -26.33
N LYS A 218 -3.54 8.09 -26.30
CA LYS A 218 -4.59 8.01 -27.32
C LYS A 218 -4.87 9.43 -27.87
N PRO A 219 -4.13 9.90 -28.90
CA PRO A 219 -4.41 11.21 -29.51
C PRO A 219 -5.84 11.30 -30.08
N GLU A 220 -6.43 10.18 -30.49
CA GLU A 220 -7.77 10.06 -31.04
C GLU A 220 -8.90 10.25 -30.00
N GLU A 221 -8.61 10.11 -28.71
CA GLU A 221 -9.54 10.41 -27.60
C GLU A 221 -9.27 11.80 -26.99
N GLU A 222 -8.67 12.71 -27.78
CA GLU A 222 -8.31 14.10 -27.42
C GLU A 222 -7.56 14.23 -26.08
N MET A 223 -6.77 13.21 -25.72
CA MET A 223 -6.02 13.19 -24.47
C MET A 223 -5.12 14.43 -24.34
N ARG A 224 -5.11 15.02 -23.13
CA ARG A 224 -4.40 16.27 -22.86
C ARG A 224 -3.21 16.01 -21.95
N GLY A 225 -2.02 16.43 -22.35
CA GLY A 225 -0.82 16.17 -21.55
C GLY A 225 0.46 16.74 -22.12
N ILE A 226 1.47 16.81 -21.25
CA ILE A 226 2.79 17.36 -21.53
C ILE A 226 3.87 16.39 -21.04
N VAL A 227 4.88 16.15 -21.85
CA VAL A 227 6.12 15.50 -21.43
C VAL A 227 7.12 16.57 -21.00
N TRP A 228 7.55 16.54 -19.74
CA TRP A 228 8.46 17.51 -19.15
C TRP A 228 9.89 16.97 -19.05
N LEU A 229 10.73 17.44 -19.97
CA LEU A 229 12.14 17.06 -20.13
C LEU A 229 13.10 18.01 -19.39
N ASP A 230 14.30 17.52 -19.11
CA ASP A 230 15.42 18.35 -18.61
C ASP A 230 16.14 19.13 -19.71
N LYS A 231 16.11 18.64 -20.96
CA LYS A 231 16.77 19.22 -22.14
C LYS A 231 16.01 18.91 -23.43
N PRO A 232 16.18 19.70 -24.50
CA PRO A 232 15.65 19.37 -25.82
C PRO A 232 16.12 18.00 -26.34
N VAL A 233 15.24 17.32 -27.07
CA VAL A 233 15.45 16.01 -27.68
C VAL A 233 15.15 16.06 -29.17
N LYS A 234 15.68 15.11 -29.94
CA LYS A 234 15.34 14.97 -31.37
C LYS A 234 14.01 14.22 -31.51
N THR A 235 13.06 14.80 -32.23
CA THR A 235 11.81 14.14 -32.61
C THR A 235 11.97 13.40 -33.93
N SER A 236 11.51 12.16 -34.01
CA SER A 236 11.44 11.38 -35.26
C SER A 236 10.16 11.72 -36.04
N LYS A 237 10.14 11.43 -37.35
CA LYS A 237 8.89 11.51 -38.14
C LYS A 237 7.84 10.57 -37.51
N GLY A 238 6.62 11.08 -37.29
CA GLY A 238 5.53 10.34 -36.62
C GLY A 238 5.52 10.41 -35.08
N ASP A 239 6.56 10.94 -34.43
CA ASP A 239 6.52 11.15 -32.96
C ASP A 239 5.46 12.19 -32.57
N GLY A 240 5.26 13.24 -33.38
CA GLY A 240 4.32 14.35 -33.09
C GLY A 240 2.83 13.98 -33.15
N GLU A 241 2.48 12.86 -33.79
CA GLU A 241 1.11 12.33 -33.83
C GLU A 241 0.86 11.31 -32.70
N SER A 242 1.91 10.66 -32.20
CA SER A 242 1.81 9.48 -31.31
C SER A 242 2.23 9.74 -29.86
N LEU A 243 2.59 10.98 -29.52
CA LEU A 243 3.07 11.39 -28.19
C LEU A 243 2.41 12.71 -27.75
N PRO A 244 2.38 12.99 -26.43
CA PRO A 244 1.99 14.30 -25.93
C PRO A 244 3.01 15.39 -26.31
N GLU A 245 2.60 16.64 -26.14
CA GLU A 245 3.44 17.83 -26.37
C GLU A 245 4.71 17.79 -25.50
N LEU A 246 5.87 18.07 -26.10
CA LEU A 246 7.16 18.08 -25.37
C LEU A 246 7.49 19.49 -24.86
N ARG A 247 7.78 19.64 -23.56
CA ARG A 247 8.26 20.90 -22.96
C ARG A 247 9.50 20.68 -22.09
N ILE A 248 10.27 21.74 -21.91
CA ILE A 248 11.41 21.78 -20.99
C ILE A 248 10.93 22.37 -19.67
N SER A 249 11.26 21.71 -18.54
CA SER A 249 10.94 22.26 -17.22
C SER A 249 11.62 23.61 -16.99
N GLY A 250 10.96 24.51 -16.27
CA GLY A 250 11.47 25.83 -15.95
C GLY A 250 12.74 25.81 -15.08
N ASP A 251 13.45 26.94 -15.04
CA ASP A 251 14.69 27.03 -14.26
C ASP A 251 14.46 26.77 -12.76
N THR A 252 15.41 26.04 -12.17
CA THR A 252 15.45 25.65 -10.77
C THR A 252 16.74 26.06 -10.07
N SER A 253 17.62 26.85 -10.72
CA SER A 253 18.89 27.34 -10.17
C SER A 253 18.76 27.91 -8.74
N ARG A 254 17.72 28.74 -8.52
CA ARG A 254 17.40 29.42 -7.25
C ARG A 254 17.10 28.51 -6.06
N PHE A 255 16.83 27.22 -6.27
CA PHE A 255 16.48 26.30 -5.19
C PHE A 255 17.73 25.60 -4.64
N ALA A 256 17.93 25.63 -3.33
CA ALA A 256 19.01 24.87 -2.70
C ALA A 256 18.72 23.36 -2.77
N TYR A 257 19.76 22.55 -2.97
CA TYR A 257 19.69 21.09 -2.91
C TYR A 257 20.86 20.60 -2.05
N ARG A 258 20.55 19.93 -0.93
CA ARG A 258 21.53 19.54 0.11
C ARG A 258 21.61 18.03 0.34
N ASN A 259 20.69 17.25 -0.23
CA ASN A 259 20.74 15.79 -0.14
C ASN A 259 21.93 15.25 -0.94
N ARG A 260 22.72 14.35 -0.35
CA ARG A 260 23.94 13.79 -0.98
C ARG A 260 23.71 12.49 -1.76
N GLN A 261 22.52 11.89 -1.67
CA GLN A 261 22.22 10.58 -2.27
C GLN A 261 21.27 10.70 -3.47
N GLY A 262 20.30 11.62 -3.44
CA GLY A 262 19.39 11.86 -4.56
C GLY A 262 19.97 12.82 -5.61
N HIS A 263 19.26 13.03 -6.71
CA HIS A 263 19.69 13.90 -7.81
C HIS A 263 18.92 15.24 -7.85
N ARG A 264 19.61 16.35 -8.16
CA ARG A 264 19.03 17.71 -8.19
C ARG A 264 17.83 17.86 -9.13
N SER A 265 17.71 17.03 -10.18
CA SER A 265 16.54 17.02 -11.08
C SER A 265 15.21 16.74 -10.38
N ALA A 266 15.23 16.14 -9.19
CA ALA A 266 14.05 15.98 -8.33
C ALA A 266 13.28 17.31 -8.13
N ILE A 267 13.97 18.45 -8.11
CA ILE A 267 13.35 19.77 -7.96
C ILE A 267 12.45 20.09 -9.15
N ARG A 268 12.94 19.95 -10.40
CA ARG A 268 12.12 20.22 -11.59
C ARG A 268 10.95 19.24 -11.72
N ILE A 269 11.15 17.97 -11.35
CA ILE A 269 10.11 16.93 -11.43
C ILE A 269 8.98 17.26 -10.44
N SER A 270 9.30 17.68 -9.20
CA SER A 270 8.26 18.10 -8.24
C SER A 270 7.40 19.26 -8.75
N ARG A 271 7.92 20.13 -9.63
CA ARG A 271 7.20 21.30 -10.14
C ARG A 271 6.28 21.03 -11.33
N ILE A 272 6.28 19.80 -11.88
CA ILE A 272 5.54 19.43 -13.10
C ILE A 272 4.04 19.78 -13.01
N VAL A 273 3.38 19.50 -11.88
CA VAL A 273 1.94 19.81 -11.70
C VAL A 273 1.70 21.32 -11.76
N SER A 274 2.50 22.11 -11.05
CA SER A 274 2.42 23.57 -11.04
C SER A 274 2.77 24.19 -12.40
N GLU A 275 3.79 23.66 -13.09
CA GLU A 275 4.17 24.11 -14.43
C GLU A 275 3.11 23.74 -15.49
N THR A 276 2.42 22.61 -15.32
CA THR A 276 1.28 22.20 -16.18
C THR A 276 0.04 23.05 -15.91
N LEU A 277 -0.26 23.40 -14.66
CA LEU A 277 -1.35 24.32 -14.30
C LEU A 277 -1.17 25.71 -14.91
N ARG A 278 0.07 26.23 -14.91
CA ARG A 278 0.41 27.55 -15.50
C ARG A 278 0.18 27.63 -17.01
N LEU A 279 -0.08 26.52 -17.70
CA LEU A 279 -0.49 26.51 -19.10
C LEU A 279 -1.93 27.00 -19.30
N GLY A 280 -2.71 27.20 -18.23
CA GLY A 280 -4.02 27.85 -18.29
C GLY A 280 -5.10 27.05 -19.04
N ARG A 281 -4.94 25.73 -19.18
CA ARG A 281 -5.93 24.88 -19.85
C ARG A 281 -7.28 24.96 -19.14
N GLU A 282 -8.34 25.13 -19.93
CA GLU A 282 -9.72 25.21 -19.47
C GLU A 282 -10.32 23.82 -19.20
N ASN A 283 -11.42 23.79 -18.46
CA ASN A 283 -12.15 22.57 -18.07
C ASN A 283 -11.22 21.42 -17.59
N VAL A 284 -10.32 21.74 -16.65
CA VAL A 284 -9.44 20.75 -16.01
C VAL A 284 -9.99 20.44 -14.63
N ARG A 285 -10.26 19.16 -14.37
CA ARG A 285 -10.70 18.63 -13.07
C ARG A 285 -9.54 17.99 -12.30
N TRP A 286 -8.61 17.35 -13.02
CA TRP A 286 -7.50 16.59 -12.44
C TRP A 286 -6.19 16.81 -13.20
N PHE A 287 -5.11 17.00 -12.46
CA PHE A 287 -3.74 16.86 -12.97
C PHE A 287 -3.18 15.50 -12.56
N VAL A 288 -2.69 14.72 -13.51
CA VAL A 288 -2.16 13.38 -13.26
C VAL A 288 -0.67 13.37 -13.58
N MET A 289 0.16 12.95 -12.63
CA MET A 289 1.60 12.81 -12.77
C MET A 289 1.98 11.34 -12.94
N GLY A 290 3.01 11.08 -13.73
CA GLY A 290 3.69 9.79 -13.84
C GLY A 290 5.06 9.95 -14.51
N ASP A 291 5.93 8.95 -14.38
CA ASP A 291 7.24 8.91 -15.05
C ASP A 291 7.16 8.37 -16.48
N ASP A 292 8.21 8.59 -17.29
CA ASP A 292 8.32 8.13 -18.68
C ASP A 292 8.42 6.59 -18.85
N ASP A 293 8.57 5.82 -17.76
CA ASP A 293 8.36 4.37 -17.72
C ASP A 293 7.15 3.91 -16.89
N THR A 294 6.16 4.79 -16.73
CA THR A 294 4.83 4.47 -16.21
C THR A 294 3.87 4.18 -17.35
N VAL A 295 3.13 3.07 -17.27
CA VAL A 295 2.04 2.74 -18.20
C VAL A 295 0.70 2.85 -17.49
N PHE A 296 -0.21 3.66 -18.04
CA PHE A 296 -1.55 3.88 -17.49
C PHE A 296 -2.61 3.01 -18.18
N VAL A 297 -3.57 2.51 -17.40
CA VAL A 297 -4.86 2.01 -17.88
C VAL A 297 -5.85 3.17 -17.75
N THR A 298 -5.93 4.00 -18.78
CA THR A 298 -6.58 5.33 -18.71
C THR A 298 -8.06 5.26 -18.35
N ASP A 299 -8.81 4.29 -18.89
CA ASP A 299 -10.21 4.09 -18.53
C ASP A 299 -10.39 3.78 -17.01
N ASN A 300 -9.44 3.04 -16.41
CA ASN A 300 -9.48 2.71 -14.99
C ASN A 300 -9.09 3.89 -14.11
N LEU A 301 -8.14 4.72 -14.55
CA LEU A 301 -7.86 6.01 -13.93
C LEU A 301 -9.13 6.88 -13.90
N VAL A 302 -9.86 6.98 -15.01
CA VAL A 302 -11.14 7.69 -15.08
C VAL A 302 -12.16 7.12 -14.10
N ARG A 303 -12.31 5.79 -14.01
CA ARG A 303 -13.19 5.14 -13.01
C ARG A 303 -12.81 5.48 -11.57
N ILE A 304 -11.50 5.54 -11.25
CA ILE A 304 -11.03 5.96 -9.92
C ILE A 304 -11.41 7.42 -9.63
N LEU A 305 -11.14 8.34 -10.56
CA LEU A 305 -11.34 9.77 -10.34
C LEU A 305 -12.81 10.15 -10.22
N ASN A 306 -13.71 9.40 -10.87
CA ASN A 306 -15.17 9.58 -10.73
C ASN A 306 -15.73 9.22 -9.34
N LYS A 307 -14.95 8.61 -8.44
CA LYS A 307 -15.38 8.38 -7.04
C LYS A 307 -15.34 9.64 -6.18
N TYR A 308 -14.64 10.68 -6.63
CA TYR A 308 -14.24 11.83 -5.81
C TYR A 308 -14.77 13.14 -6.38
N ASP A 309 -15.30 14.01 -5.52
CA ASP A 309 -15.66 15.38 -5.91
C ASP A 309 -14.39 16.18 -6.26
N HIS A 310 -14.20 16.40 -7.55
CA HIS A 310 -13.07 17.13 -8.12
C HIS A 310 -12.97 18.61 -7.67
N ASN A 311 -14.01 19.15 -7.04
CA ASN A 311 -14.00 20.49 -6.43
C ASN A 311 -13.39 20.53 -5.02
N GLN A 312 -13.14 19.38 -4.39
CA GLN A 312 -12.44 19.31 -3.10
C GLN A 312 -10.93 19.13 -3.27
N TYR A 313 -10.18 19.09 -2.16
CA TYR A 313 -8.74 18.82 -2.16
C TYR A 313 -8.46 17.32 -2.06
N TYR A 314 -8.07 16.72 -3.19
CA TYR A 314 -7.67 15.33 -3.28
C TYR A 314 -6.27 15.16 -3.86
N TYR A 315 -5.43 14.42 -3.12
CA TYR A 315 -4.15 13.88 -3.56
C TYR A 315 -4.27 12.35 -3.57
N ILE A 316 -4.44 11.76 -4.75
CA ILE A 316 -4.80 10.34 -4.93
C ILE A 316 -3.62 9.58 -5.54
N GLY A 317 -3.28 8.42 -4.99
CA GLY A 317 -2.23 7.54 -5.53
C GLY A 317 -1.97 6.38 -4.60
N SER A 318 -0.74 5.84 -4.57
CA SER A 318 -0.37 4.79 -3.62
C SER A 318 1.05 4.92 -3.07
N SER A 319 1.26 4.30 -1.92
CA SER A 319 2.57 4.08 -1.31
C SER A 319 3.29 2.88 -1.96
N SER A 320 4.61 2.82 -1.86
CA SER A 320 5.43 1.76 -2.44
C SER A 320 5.10 0.36 -1.89
N GLU A 321 5.25 -0.65 -2.74
CA GLU A 321 5.24 -2.07 -2.37
C GLU A 321 6.32 -2.45 -1.34
N SER A 322 7.36 -1.62 -1.17
CA SER A 322 8.43 -1.83 -0.20
C SER A 322 8.16 -1.11 1.13
N HIS A 323 8.05 -1.89 2.21
CA HIS A 323 7.88 -1.38 3.59
C HIS A 323 9.03 -0.43 3.98
N LEU A 324 10.26 -0.75 3.56
CA LEU A 324 11.44 0.07 3.83
C LEU A 324 11.43 1.39 3.06
N GLN A 325 11.02 1.40 1.78
CA GLN A 325 10.85 2.66 1.03
C GLN A 325 9.88 3.59 1.77
N ASN A 326 8.76 3.06 2.23
CA ASN A 326 7.73 3.83 2.95
C ASN A 326 8.19 4.34 4.32
N ILE A 327 9.10 3.63 5.01
CA ILE A 327 9.74 4.09 6.25
C ILE A 327 10.73 5.22 5.97
N TYR A 328 11.57 5.09 4.94
CA TYR A 328 12.62 6.08 4.65
C TYR A 328 12.09 7.37 4.04
N PHE A 329 10.97 7.30 3.31
CA PHE A 329 10.29 8.45 2.73
C PHE A 329 9.00 8.76 3.51
N SER A 330 7.85 8.22 3.09
CA SER A 330 6.60 8.34 3.87
C SER A 330 5.53 7.35 3.43
N TYR A 331 4.80 6.78 4.39
CA TYR A 331 3.53 6.08 4.14
C TYR A 331 2.40 6.99 3.64
N SER A 332 2.58 8.32 3.71
CA SER A 332 1.63 9.34 3.24
C SER A 332 2.07 10.02 1.94
N MET A 333 3.05 9.45 1.24
CA MET A 333 3.53 9.90 -0.08
C MET A 333 2.92 9.02 -1.17
N ALA A 334 2.32 9.62 -2.20
CA ALA A 334 2.12 8.91 -3.46
C ALA A 334 3.47 8.88 -4.20
N TYR A 335 3.92 7.68 -4.58
CA TYR A 335 5.15 7.54 -5.34
C TYR A 335 4.89 7.94 -6.81
N GLY A 336 5.71 8.83 -7.34
CA GLY A 336 5.50 9.50 -8.62
C GLY A 336 5.60 8.56 -9.81
N GLY A 337 6.49 7.56 -9.73
CA GLY A 337 6.57 6.49 -10.71
C GLY A 337 5.32 5.61 -10.75
N GLY A 338 4.74 5.28 -9.58
CA GLY A 338 3.43 4.65 -9.49
C GLY A 338 2.28 5.53 -9.99
N GLY A 339 2.53 6.83 -10.18
CA GLY A 339 1.56 7.82 -10.62
C GLY A 339 0.66 8.33 -9.50
N PHE A 340 0.20 9.58 -9.65
CA PHE A 340 -0.77 10.19 -8.75
C PHE A 340 -1.64 11.24 -9.43
N ALA A 341 -2.81 11.51 -8.88
CA ALA A 341 -3.71 12.57 -9.31
C ALA A 341 -3.87 13.66 -8.24
N ILE A 342 -4.00 14.90 -8.69
CA ILE A 342 -4.27 16.08 -7.87
C ILE A 342 -5.50 16.79 -8.45
N SER A 343 -6.52 16.97 -7.63
CA SER A 343 -7.72 17.77 -7.95
C SER A 343 -7.33 19.21 -8.32
N TYR A 344 -8.01 19.81 -9.30
CA TYR A 344 -7.68 21.15 -9.80
C TYR A 344 -7.61 22.26 -8.72
N PRO A 345 -8.51 22.32 -7.71
CA PRO A 345 -8.39 23.29 -6.61
C PRO A 345 -7.13 23.10 -5.76
N LEU A 346 -6.74 21.85 -5.50
CA LEU A 346 -5.49 21.53 -4.80
C LEU A 346 -4.25 21.89 -5.64
N ALA A 347 -4.29 21.69 -6.95
CA ALA A 347 -3.20 22.15 -7.83
C ALA A 347 -3.04 23.68 -7.77
N LYS A 348 -4.13 24.44 -7.72
CA LYS A 348 -4.12 25.90 -7.49
C LYS A 348 -3.57 26.30 -6.12
N ALA A 349 -3.83 25.51 -5.07
CA ALA A 349 -3.26 25.75 -3.74
C ALA A 349 -1.75 25.44 -3.71
N LEU A 350 -1.34 24.33 -4.32
CA LEU A 350 0.05 23.90 -4.46
C LEU A 350 0.87 24.95 -5.23
N GLU A 351 0.45 25.36 -6.42
CA GLU A 351 1.22 26.27 -7.29
C GLU A 351 1.65 27.56 -6.55
N LYS A 352 0.73 28.14 -5.77
CA LYS A 352 0.95 29.38 -4.99
C LYS A 352 2.00 29.25 -3.89
N MET A 353 2.23 28.04 -3.38
CA MET A 353 3.09 27.80 -2.20
C MET A 353 4.32 26.92 -2.48
N GLN A 354 4.29 26.11 -3.55
CA GLN A 354 5.25 25.04 -3.79
C GLN A 354 6.70 25.52 -3.85
N ASP A 355 6.96 26.65 -4.51
CA ASP A 355 8.32 27.18 -4.60
C ASP A 355 8.88 27.57 -3.21
N LYS A 356 8.03 28.03 -2.28
CA LYS A 356 8.43 28.30 -0.88
C LYS A 356 8.61 27.01 -0.08
N CYS A 357 7.77 26.00 -0.32
CA CYS A 357 7.90 24.66 0.25
C CYS A 357 9.24 24.01 -0.15
N ILE A 358 9.57 23.99 -1.45
CA ILE A 358 10.84 23.47 -1.97
C ILE A 358 12.05 24.16 -1.32
N GLN A 359 11.98 25.49 -1.09
CA GLN A 359 13.03 26.24 -0.40
C GLN A 359 13.19 25.84 1.08
N ARG A 360 12.12 25.51 1.79
CA ARG A 360 12.16 25.01 3.18
C ARG A 360 12.74 23.61 3.29
N TYR A 361 12.60 22.78 2.25
CA TYR A 361 12.98 21.37 2.26
C TYR A 361 14.13 21.00 1.28
N PRO A 362 15.30 21.66 1.34
CA PRO A 362 16.42 21.39 0.43
C PRO A 362 17.10 20.03 0.68
N GLY A 363 16.86 19.41 1.85
CA GLY A 363 17.46 18.14 2.26
C GLY A 363 16.71 16.88 1.81
N LEU A 364 15.49 17.01 1.29
CA LEU A 364 14.68 15.86 0.84
C LEU A 364 15.31 15.17 -0.38
N TYR A 365 15.00 13.89 -0.56
CA TYR A 365 15.61 13.03 -1.58
C TYR A 365 14.98 13.27 -2.96
N GLY A 366 13.70 12.89 -3.12
CA GLY A 366 13.02 12.79 -4.41
C GLY A 366 12.14 13.99 -4.76
N SER A 367 11.49 13.91 -5.91
CA SER A 367 10.35 14.78 -6.26
C SER A 367 9.17 14.55 -5.32
N ASP A 368 8.90 13.28 -5.06
CA ASP A 368 7.67 12.82 -4.41
C ASP A 368 7.70 13.13 -2.92
N ASP A 369 8.89 13.01 -2.33
CA ASP A 369 9.24 13.43 -0.97
C ASP A 369 8.93 14.93 -0.77
N ARG A 370 9.26 15.75 -1.77
CA ARG A 370 8.90 17.19 -1.78
C ARG A 370 7.41 17.41 -1.99
N MET A 371 6.77 16.64 -2.87
CA MET A 371 5.32 16.71 -3.06
C MET A 371 4.59 16.39 -1.75
N GLN A 372 4.96 15.32 -1.06
CA GLN A 372 4.38 14.94 0.23
C GLN A 372 4.61 16.02 1.29
N ALA A 373 5.81 16.62 1.35
CA ALA A 373 6.07 17.72 2.27
C ALA A 373 5.18 18.95 1.99
N CYS A 374 4.94 19.29 0.72
CA CYS A 374 4.03 20.39 0.37
C CYS A 374 2.55 20.04 0.64
N MET A 375 2.14 18.77 0.45
CA MET A 375 0.80 18.31 0.81
C MET A 375 0.57 18.32 2.34
N ALA A 376 1.60 17.98 3.11
CA ALA A 376 1.57 18.08 4.57
C ALA A 376 1.44 19.54 5.05
N GLU A 377 2.13 20.49 4.41
CA GLU A 377 1.93 21.93 4.68
C GLU A 377 0.53 22.43 4.31
N LEU A 378 -0.08 21.86 3.26
CA LEU A 378 -1.46 22.16 2.84
C LEU A 378 -2.51 21.43 3.70
N GLY A 379 -2.10 20.53 4.60
CA GLY A 379 -2.99 19.72 5.43
C GLY A 379 -3.75 18.62 4.68
N VAL A 380 -3.31 18.24 3.48
CA VAL A 380 -4.02 17.26 2.62
C VAL A 380 -3.34 15.89 2.71
N PRO A 381 -4.06 14.84 3.18
CA PRO A 381 -3.52 13.49 3.25
C PRO A 381 -3.53 12.78 1.89
N LEU A 382 -2.69 11.75 1.76
CA LEU A 382 -2.78 10.81 0.65
C LEU A 382 -4.07 9.98 0.73
N THR A 383 -4.88 10.08 -0.31
CA THR A 383 -6.00 9.16 -0.58
C THR A 383 -5.46 7.94 -1.32
N LYS A 384 -5.47 6.78 -0.66
CA LYS A 384 -4.84 5.56 -1.19
C LYS A 384 -5.76 4.77 -2.11
N GLU A 385 -5.31 4.52 -3.34
CA GLU A 385 -5.99 3.68 -4.34
C GLU A 385 -5.07 2.53 -4.75
N LEU A 386 -5.53 1.29 -4.52
CA LEU A 386 -4.68 0.09 -4.56
C LEU A 386 -4.16 -0.31 -5.96
N GLY A 387 -4.67 0.31 -7.03
CA GLY A 387 -4.28 0.02 -8.41
C GLY A 387 -3.15 0.89 -8.97
N PHE A 388 -2.64 1.86 -8.18
CA PHE A 388 -1.43 2.60 -8.53
C PHE A 388 -0.22 1.81 -8.02
N HIS A 389 0.68 1.39 -8.92
CA HIS A 389 1.80 0.50 -8.59
C HIS A 389 3.16 1.10 -8.93
N GLN A 390 3.98 1.26 -7.89
CA GLN A 390 5.37 1.70 -7.99
C GLN A 390 6.31 0.53 -8.33
N TYR A 391 5.96 -0.69 -7.92
CA TYR A 391 6.80 -1.90 -7.93
C TYR A 391 8.28 -1.61 -7.66
N ASP A 392 8.58 -1.04 -6.48
CA ASP A 392 9.94 -1.03 -5.92
C ASP A 392 10.33 -2.47 -5.50
N VAL A 393 10.54 -3.32 -6.50
CA VAL A 393 10.95 -4.72 -6.42
C VAL A 393 11.78 -5.05 -7.66
N TYR A 394 12.52 -6.16 -7.64
CA TYR A 394 13.29 -6.64 -8.79
C TYR A 394 12.81 -8.02 -9.25
N GLY A 395 13.22 -8.42 -10.46
CA GLY A 395 12.91 -9.75 -11.01
C GLY A 395 11.48 -9.84 -11.52
N ASN A 396 10.79 -10.92 -11.18
CA ASN A 396 9.55 -11.31 -11.87
C ASN A 396 8.28 -10.88 -11.11
N LEU A 397 7.51 -9.95 -11.69
CA LEU A 397 6.26 -9.43 -11.12
C LEU A 397 5.08 -10.42 -11.12
N PHE A 398 5.22 -11.62 -11.68
CA PHE A 398 4.13 -12.58 -11.88
C PHE A 398 3.22 -12.76 -10.65
N GLY A 399 3.78 -12.95 -9.46
CA GLY A 399 3.00 -13.16 -8.24
C GLY A 399 2.15 -11.96 -7.81
N LEU A 400 2.57 -10.72 -8.13
CA LEU A 400 1.81 -9.50 -7.85
C LEU A 400 0.67 -9.32 -8.85
N LEU A 401 0.97 -9.52 -10.13
CA LEU A 401 -0.01 -9.36 -11.22
C LEU A 401 -1.06 -10.49 -11.22
N ALA A 402 -0.65 -11.73 -10.92
CA ALA A 402 -1.56 -12.89 -10.84
C ALA A 402 -2.44 -12.91 -9.58
N SER A 403 -2.09 -12.10 -8.57
CA SER A 403 -2.84 -11.93 -7.31
C SER A 403 -3.11 -10.44 -7.04
N HIS A 404 -3.45 -9.69 -8.10
CA HIS A 404 -3.74 -8.26 -8.02
C HIS A 404 -4.87 -8.00 -7.00
N PRO A 405 -4.79 -6.94 -6.17
CA PRO A 405 -5.85 -6.58 -5.23
C PRO A 405 -7.22 -6.39 -5.90
N ILE A 406 -8.30 -6.44 -5.10
CA ILE A 406 -9.68 -6.19 -5.56
C ILE A 406 -9.89 -4.68 -5.78
N ALA A 407 -9.26 -4.16 -6.82
CA ALA A 407 -9.28 -2.77 -7.28
C ALA A 407 -9.00 -2.75 -8.79
N PRO A 408 -9.43 -1.74 -9.55
CA PRO A 408 -9.04 -1.61 -10.95
C PRO A 408 -7.52 -1.38 -11.04
N LEU A 409 -6.83 -2.10 -11.92
CA LEU A 409 -5.43 -1.81 -12.24
C LEU A 409 -5.34 -0.43 -12.91
N VAL A 410 -4.56 0.51 -12.35
CA VAL A 410 -4.43 1.87 -12.88
C VAL A 410 -3.08 2.09 -13.54
N THR A 411 -1.97 1.68 -12.91
CA THR A 411 -0.61 1.90 -13.43
C THR A 411 0.31 0.69 -13.30
N LEU A 412 1.36 0.67 -14.12
CA LEU A 412 2.52 -0.22 -13.99
C LEU A 412 3.82 0.60 -14.15
N HIS A 413 4.65 0.59 -13.11
CA HIS A 413 6.02 1.12 -13.00
C HIS A 413 6.77 0.20 -12.00
N HIS A 414 8.09 0.06 -11.90
CA HIS A 414 9.22 0.64 -12.62
C HIS A 414 9.72 -0.32 -13.73
N LEU A 415 9.10 -0.28 -14.91
CA LEU A 415 9.18 -1.35 -15.92
C LEU A 415 10.61 -1.70 -16.37
N ASP A 416 11.55 -0.75 -16.32
CA ASP A 416 12.93 -0.95 -16.75
C ASP A 416 13.79 -1.87 -15.86
N VAL A 417 13.42 -2.11 -14.60
CA VAL A 417 14.22 -2.93 -13.64
C VAL A 417 13.62 -4.30 -13.31
N VAL A 418 12.41 -4.56 -13.78
CA VAL A 418 11.67 -5.83 -13.64
C VAL A 418 11.73 -6.63 -14.94
N GLU A 419 11.50 -7.94 -14.87
CA GLU A 419 11.38 -8.80 -16.06
C GLU A 419 10.13 -8.42 -16.88
N PRO A 420 10.13 -8.67 -18.22
CA PRO A 420 8.92 -8.55 -19.03
C PRO A 420 7.79 -9.42 -18.46
N ILE A 421 6.58 -8.84 -18.33
CA ILE A 421 5.44 -9.52 -17.70
C ILE A 421 5.00 -10.79 -18.44
N PHE A 422 5.30 -10.89 -19.74
CA PHE A 422 5.14 -12.11 -20.53
C PHE A 422 6.51 -12.69 -20.89
N PRO A 423 6.69 -14.03 -20.86
CA PRO A 423 7.97 -14.66 -21.17
C PRO A 423 8.33 -14.56 -22.65
N ASN A 424 9.64 -14.62 -22.93
CA ASN A 424 10.22 -14.69 -24.28
C ASN A 424 9.89 -13.51 -25.21
N VAL A 425 9.56 -12.34 -24.66
CA VAL A 425 9.29 -11.09 -25.40
C VAL A 425 9.96 -9.90 -24.72
N THR A 426 10.13 -8.79 -25.44
CA THR A 426 10.61 -7.53 -24.84
C THR A 426 9.54 -6.88 -23.96
N ARG A 427 9.93 -5.92 -23.11
CA ARG A 427 8.99 -5.16 -22.24
C ARG A 427 7.89 -4.49 -23.06
N VAL A 428 8.25 -3.79 -24.13
CA VAL A 428 7.28 -3.13 -25.03
C VAL A 428 6.36 -4.15 -25.71
N GLN A 429 6.88 -5.30 -26.17
CA GLN A 429 6.05 -6.36 -26.73
C GLN A 429 5.09 -6.99 -25.69
N ALA A 430 5.55 -7.17 -24.45
CA ALA A 430 4.73 -7.67 -23.36
C ALA A 430 3.57 -6.72 -23.03
N LEU A 431 3.84 -5.40 -23.01
CA LEU A 431 2.83 -4.38 -22.77
C LEU A 431 1.87 -4.23 -23.97
N ARG A 432 2.36 -4.29 -25.21
CA ARG A 432 1.50 -4.38 -26.43
C ARG A 432 0.57 -5.60 -26.38
N ARG A 433 1.00 -6.73 -25.82
CA ARG A 433 0.15 -7.91 -25.61
C ARG A 433 -0.90 -7.68 -24.51
N LEU A 434 -0.57 -6.92 -23.45
CA LEU A 434 -1.50 -6.51 -22.40
C LEU A 434 -2.57 -5.53 -22.90
N THR A 435 -2.30 -4.69 -23.91
CA THR A 435 -3.32 -3.76 -24.43
C THR A 435 -4.51 -4.48 -25.10
N VAL A 436 -4.35 -5.73 -25.54
CA VAL A 436 -5.43 -6.51 -26.18
C VAL A 436 -6.60 -6.78 -25.21
N PRO A 437 -6.43 -7.45 -24.05
CA PRO A 437 -7.50 -7.59 -23.07
C PRO A 437 -7.92 -6.25 -22.45
N MET A 438 -6.98 -5.31 -22.27
CA MET A 438 -7.28 -3.97 -21.76
C MET A 438 -8.34 -3.23 -22.59
N LYS A 439 -8.26 -3.33 -23.93
CA LYS A 439 -9.25 -2.74 -24.84
C LYS A 439 -10.60 -3.49 -24.89
N LEU A 440 -10.65 -4.73 -24.41
CA LEU A 440 -11.89 -5.54 -24.38
C LEU A 440 -12.67 -5.36 -23.08
N ASP A 441 -11.97 -5.28 -21.94
CA ASP A 441 -12.55 -4.98 -20.63
C ASP A 441 -11.46 -4.50 -19.66
N SER A 442 -11.17 -3.19 -19.68
CA SER A 442 -10.20 -2.57 -18.77
C SER A 442 -10.58 -2.75 -17.29
N ALA A 443 -11.87 -2.80 -16.96
CA ALA A 443 -12.34 -2.97 -15.58
C ALA A 443 -12.02 -4.37 -15.04
N GLY A 444 -12.07 -5.41 -15.87
CA GLY A 444 -11.74 -6.80 -15.51
C GLY A 444 -10.23 -7.13 -15.51
N LEU A 445 -9.36 -6.20 -15.93
CA LEU A 445 -7.94 -6.47 -16.17
C LEU A 445 -7.19 -6.89 -14.88
N MET A 446 -6.42 -7.98 -14.99
CA MET A 446 -5.66 -8.66 -13.94
C MET A 446 -6.46 -9.18 -12.73
N GLN A 447 -7.79 -9.00 -12.71
CA GLN A 447 -8.62 -9.41 -11.56
C GLN A 447 -8.56 -10.92 -11.33
N GLN A 448 -8.24 -11.29 -10.09
CA GLN A 448 -8.12 -12.68 -9.68
C GLN A 448 -9.50 -13.30 -9.40
N SER A 449 -9.79 -14.44 -10.01
CA SER A 449 -10.96 -15.28 -9.77
C SER A 449 -10.51 -16.71 -9.46
N ILE A 450 -11.11 -17.38 -8.47
CA ILE A 450 -10.61 -18.65 -7.93
C ILE A 450 -11.72 -19.70 -7.94
N CYS A 451 -11.45 -20.88 -8.51
CA CYS A 451 -12.37 -22.02 -8.49
C CYS A 451 -11.65 -23.38 -8.49
N TYR A 452 -12.42 -24.46 -8.41
CA TYR A 452 -11.92 -25.81 -8.21
C TYR A 452 -12.40 -26.76 -9.30
N ASP A 453 -11.50 -27.59 -9.82
CA ASP A 453 -11.86 -28.76 -10.62
C ASP A 453 -12.01 -29.93 -9.65
N LYS A 454 -13.26 -30.17 -9.23
CA LYS A 454 -13.62 -31.21 -8.25
C LYS A 454 -13.22 -32.61 -8.72
N ALA A 455 -13.34 -32.89 -10.02
CA ALA A 455 -13.05 -34.21 -10.59
C ALA A 455 -11.56 -34.55 -10.56
N ASN A 456 -10.69 -33.56 -10.77
CA ASN A 456 -9.24 -33.75 -10.77
C ASN A 456 -8.55 -33.36 -9.45
N GLY A 457 -9.28 -32.72 -8.52
CA GLY A 457 -8.74 -32.23 -7.26
C GLY A 457 -7.75 -31.07 -7.44
N TRP A 458 -8.07 -30.11 -8.32
CA TRP A 458 -7.20 -28.98 -8.64
C TRP A 458 -7.79 -27.65 -8.17
N THR A 459 -6.89 -26.70 -7.86
CA THR A 459 -7.25 -25.28 -7.67
C THR A 459 -6.86 -24.49 -8.91
N ILE A 460 -7.79 -23.68 -9.43
CA ILE A 460 -7.62 -22.83 -10.59
C ILE A 460 -7.69 -21.37 -10.13
N SER A 461 -6.65 -20.60 -10.44
CA SER A 461 -6.60 -19.15 -10.24
C SER A 461 -6.48 -18.46 -11.59
N VAL A 462 -7.46 -17.65 -11.95
CA VAL A 462 -7.49 -16.86 -13.19
C VAL A 462 -7.23 -15.40 -12.86
N SER A 463 -6.13 -14.85 -13.35
CA SER A 463 -5.92 -13.39 -13.45
C SER A 463 -6.25 -12.98 -14.88
N TRP A 464 -7.45 -12.43 -15.07
CA TRP A 464 -8.01 -12.24 -16.41
C TRP A 464 -7.19 -11.23 -17.22
N GLY A 465 -6.90 -11.55 -18.48
CA GLY A 465 -6.03 -10.75 -19.34
C GLY A 465 -4.53 -10.94 -19.09
N PHE A 466 -4.13 -11.78 -18.12
CA PHE A 466 -2.71 -12.00 -17.81
C PHE A 466 -2.33 -13.49 -17.79
N ALA A 467 -2.78 -14.24 -16.78
CA ALA A 467 -2.35 -15.63 -16.58
C ALA A 467 -3.39 -16.49 -15.85
N VAL A 468 -3.34 -17.80 -16.11
CA VAL A 468 -4.04 -18.83 -15.32
C VAL A 468 -3.00 -19.70 -14.62
N GLN A 469 -3.26 -20.05 -13.36
CA GLN A 469 -2.49 -21.00 -12.58
C GLN A 469 -3.36 -22.21 -12.23
N ILE A 470 -2.88 -23.42 -12.52
CA ILE A 470 -3.48 -24.66 -12.03
C ILE A 470 -2.54 -25.28 -10.99
N PHE A 471 -3.04 -25.49 -9.78
CA PHE A 471 -2.34 -26.14 -8.68
C PHE A 471 -2.91 -27.54 -8.48
N ARG A 472 -2.04 -28.53 -8.22
CA ARG A 472 -2.51 -29.82 -7.66
C ARG A 472 -3.01 -29.59 -6.24
N GLY A 473 -4.09 -30.27 -5.87
CA GLY A 473 -4.73 -30.16 -4.57
C GLY A 473 -5.60 -28.92 -4.40
N VAL A 474 -6.34 -28.92 -3.28
CA VAL A 474 -7.23 -27.85 -2.86
C VAL A 474 -6.44 -26.83 -2.02
N LEU A 475 -6.38 -25.60 -2.49
CA LEU A 475 -5.77 -24.46 -1.80
C LEU A 475 -6.85 -23.42 -1.49
N SER A 476 -6.87 -22.91 -0.26
CA SER A 476 -7.89 -21.94 0.16
C SER A 476 -7.76 -20.61 -0.61
N PRO A 477 -8.86 -19.84 -0.82
CA PRO A 477 -8.77 -18.52 -1.46
C PRO A 477 -7.84 -17.57 -0.69
N ARG A 478 -7.84 -17.67 0.65
CA ARG A 478 -6.92 -16.96 1.57
C ARG A 478 -5.44 -17.26 1.30
N GLU A 479 -5.09 -18.46 0.84
CA GLU A 479 -3.72 -18.77 0.43
C GLU A 479 -3.42 -18.27 -0.99
N ILE A 480 -4.38 -18.41 -1.91
CA ILE A 480 -4.19 -18.08 -3.32
C ILE A 480 -4.14 -16.57 -3.59
N GLU A 481 -4.83 -15.76 -2.78
CA GLU A 481 -4.83 -14.29 -2.87
C GLU A 481 -3.56 -13.63 -2.33
N MET A 482 -2.73 -14.35 -1.57
CA MET A 482 -1.41 -13.85 -1.19
C MET A 482 -0.46 -13.97 -2.40
N PRO A 483 0.18 -12.86 -2.84
CA PRO A 483 1.19 -12.89 -3.90
C PRO A 483 2.28 -13.92 -3.64
N SER A 484 2.57 -14.77 -4.63
CA SER A 484 3.70 -15.68 -4.59
C SER A 484 5.01 -14.90 -4.78
N ARG A 485 6.03 -15.20 -3.97
CA ARG A 485 7.35 -14.55 -4.04
C ARG A 485 8.13 -14.95 -5.30
N THR A 486 7.76 -14.37 -6.43
CA THR A 486 8.48 -14.45 -7.72
C THR A 486 9.42 -13.25 -7.94
N PHE A 487 9.24 -12.21 -7.13
CA PHE A 487 9.98 -10.95 -7.12
C PHE A 487 10.94 -10.87 -5.93
N LEU A 488 11.88 -9.94 -5.98
CA LEU A 488 12.90 -9.68 -4.97
C LEU A 488 12.71 -8.29 -4.35
N ASN A 489 13.12 -8.11 -3.10
CA ASN A 489 13.08 -6.80 -2.43
C ASN A 489 13.92 -5.73 -3.15
N TRP A 490 13.46 -4.47 -3.11
CA TRP A 490 14.25 -3.29 -3.46
C TRP A 490 15.60 -3.27 -2.73
N TYR A 491 15.54 -3.44 -1.41
CA TYR A 491 16.71 -3.61 -0.57
C TYR A 491 17.17 -5.07 -0.64
N LYS A 492 18.17 -5.36 -1.48
CA LYS A 492 18.65 -6.72 -1.79
C LYS A 492 19.06 -7.59 -0.58
N ARG A 493 19.27 -7.00 0.60
CA ARG A 493 19.60 -7.70 1.86
C ARG A 493 18.40 -7.90 2.79
N ALA A 494 17.23 -7.33 2.45
CA ALA A 494 16.02 -7.46 3.24
C ALA A 494 15.26 -8.75 2.90
N ASP A 495 14.60 -9.33 3.90
CA ASP A 495 13.78 -10.53 3.73
C ASP A 495 12.31 -10.20 3.38
N TYR A 496 11.47 -11.23 3.31
CA TYR A 496 10.08 -11.13 2.88
C TYR A 496 9.16 -10.34 3.83
N THR A 497 9.63 -9.93 5.01
CA THR A 497 8.90 -9.03 5.93
C THR A 497 9.03 -7.55 5.52
N ALA A 498 9.92 -7.22 4.57
CA ALA A 498 10.14 -5.87 4.07
C ALA A 498 9.19 -5.45 2.92
N TYR A 499 8.17 -6.26 2.61
CA TYR A 499 7.06 -5.87 1.73
C TYR A 499 5.96 -5.19 2.54
N ALA A 500 5.23 -4.24 1.92
CA ALA A 500 4.10 -3.55 2.57
C ALA A 500 2.82 -4.42 2.65
N PHE A 501 2.91 -5.71 2.36
CA PHE A 501 1.80 -6.67 2.26
C PHE A 501 2.29 -8.11 2.50
N ASN A 502 1.37 -9.02 2.81
CA ASN A 502 1.68 -10.43 3.04
C ASN A 502 2.02 -11.17 1.75
N THR A 503 3.01 -12.07 1.80
CA THR A 503 3.43 -12.88 0.65
C THR A 503 3.55 -14.36 1.02
N ARG A 504 3.52 -15.24 0.03
CA ARG A 504 3.71 -16.70 0.22
C ARG A 504 4.91 -17.24 -0.57
N PRO A 505 5.54 -18.36 -0.16
CA PRO A 505 6.47 -19.08 -1.05
C PRO A 505 5.76 -19.49 -2.35
N VAL A 506 6.54 -19.64 -3.43
CA VAL A 506 6.04 -20.11 -4.75
C VAL A 506 5.33 -21.47 -4.63
N ALA A 507 5.84 -22.35 -3.76
CA ALA A 507 5.22 -23.59 -3.33
C ALA A 507 5.73 -23.96 -1.92
N ARG A 508 4.88 -24.56 -1.09
CA ARG A 508 5.28 -25.15 0.21
C ARG A 508 5.72 -26.61 0.03
N ASN A 509 4.97 -27.37 -0.79
CA ASN A 509 5.31 -28.72 -1.22
C ASN A 509 5.65 -28.72 -2.73
N PRO A 510 6.65 -29.49 -3.22
CA PRO A 510 6.96 -29.60 -4.66
C PRO A 510 5.74 -29.86 -5.57
N CYS A 511 4.78 -30.67 -5.13
CA CYS A 511 3.54 -30.96 -5.86
C CYS A 511 2.65 -29.73 -6.11
N GLN A 512 2.74 -28.71 -5.24
CA GLN A 512 1.97 -27.46 -5.30
C GLN A 512 2.60 -26.41 -6.21
N LYS A 513 3.72 -26.70 -6.89
CA LYS A 513 4.24 -25.77 -7.91
C LYS A 513 3.18 -25.59 -9.01
N PRO A 514 2.70 -24.36 -9.27
CA PRO A 514 1.63 -24.14 -10.23
C PRO A 514 2.09 -24.39 -11.67
N PHE A 515 1.20 -24.99 -12.44
CA PHE A 515 1.25 -24.96 -13.90
C PHE A 515 0.73 -23.60 -14.36
N VAL A 516 1.60 -22.81 -15.00
CA VAL A 516 1.29 -21.44 -15.44
C VAL A 516 0.93 -21.43 -16.92
N PHE A 517 -0.13 -20.70 -17.26
CA PHE A 517 -0.59 -20.47 -18.63
C PHE A 517 -0.69 -18.97 -18.86
N TYR A 518 0.02 -18.42 -19.84
CA TYR A 518 -0.03 -16.99 -20.16
C TYR A 518 -1.01 -16.70 -21.29
N LEU A 519 -1.72 -15.57 -21.24
CA LEU A 519 -2.68 -15.14 -22.25
C LEU A 519 -2.04 -15.13 -23.65
N SER A 520 -2.39 -16.05 -24.54
CA SER A 520 -1.93 -16.08 -25.94
C SER A 520 -2.73 -15.13 -26.83
N SER A 521 -4.05 -15.03 -26.61
CA SER A 521 -4.94 -14.16 -27.38
C SER A 521 -6.22 -13.85 -26.60
N ALA A 522 -6.87 -12.73 -26.90
CA ALA A 522 -8.21 -12.40 -26.46
C ALA A 522 -8.97 -11.73 -27.61
N LYS A 523 -10.28 -12.01 -27.71
CA LYS A 523 -11.19 -11.37 -28.67
C LYS A 523 -12.59 -11.27 -28.08
N MET A 524 -13.41 -10.38 -28.62
CA MET A 524 -14.86 -10.48 -28.45
C MET A 524 -15.39 -11.60 -29.35
N ASP A 525 -16.31 -12.41 -28.84
CA ASP A 525 -17.19 -13.24 -29.65
C ASP A 525 -18.50 -12.47 -29.92
N PRO A 526 -18.77 -12.09 -31.19
CA PRO A 526 -19.98 -11.34 -31.52
C PRO A 526 -21.28 -12.10 -31.25
N SER A 527 -21.25 -13.44 -31.25
CA SER A 527 -22.46 -14.26 -31.11
C SER A 527 -22.97 -14.32 -29.67
N SER A 528 -22.06 -14.35 -28.69
CA SER A 528 -22.38 -14.43 -27.26
C SER A 528 -22.22 -13.10 -26.51
N ASN A 529 -21.67 -12.08 -27.17
CA ASN A 529 -21.25 -10.81 -26.58
C ASN A 529 -20.37 -10.99 -25.32
N GLN A 530 -19.41 -11.91 -25.42
CA GLN A 530 -18.45 -12.25 -24.38
C GLN A 530 -17.04 -12.22 -24.91
N THR A 531 -16.09 -11.89 -24.04
CA THR A 531 -14.67 -12.10 -24.34
C THR A 531 -14.34 -13.58 -24.27
N VAL A 532 -13.63 -14.06 -25.29
CA VAL A 532 -13.03 -15.39 -25.33
C VAL A 532 -11.53 -15.19 -25.33
N SER A 533 -10.89 -15.62 -24.25
CA SER A 533 -9.44 -15.48 -24.03
C SER A 533 -8.78 -16.84 -23.92
N GLN A 534 -7.65 -17.02 -24.61
CA GLN A 534 -6.88 -18.25 -24.62
C GLN A 534 -5.57 -18.05 -23.87
N TYR A 535 -5.17 -19.04 -23.09
CA TYR A 535 -3.94 -19.07 -22.31
C TYR A 535 -3.16 -20.32 -22.68
N THR A 536 -1.89 -20.16 -23.06
CA THR A 536 -1.00 -21.27 -23.45
C THR A 536 0.00 -21.58 -22.35
N ARG A 537 0.24 -22.88 -22.12
CA ARG A 537 1.11 -23.33 -21.04
C ARG A 537 2.55 -22.86 -21.20
N HIS A 538 3.09 -22.30 -20.12
CA HIS A 538 4.51 -22.04 -19.96
C HIS A 538 5.21 -23.33 -19.52
N ARG A 539 5.91 -23.98 -20.45
CA ARG A 539 6.61 -25.24 -20.19
C ARG A 539 7.94 -24.98 -19.47
N VAL A 540 7.92 -25.20 -18.15
CA VAL A 540 9.10 -25.22 -17.27
C VAL A 540 9.21 -26.56 -16.55
N PRO A 541 10.42 -27.01 -16.16
CA PRO A 541 10.59 -28.21 -15.36
C PRO A 541 9.74 -28.17 -14.08
N HIS A 542 8.95 -29.21 -13.86
CA HIS A 542 8.20 -29.41 -12.61
C HIS A 542 8.93 -30.47 -11.77
N PRO A 543 9.02 -30.29 -10.44
CA PRO A 543 9.63 -31.28 -9.58
C PRO A 543 8.79 -32.55 -9.54
N ALA A 544 9.42 -33.69 -9.25
CA ALA A 544 8.72 -34.94 -9.05
C ALA A 544 7.68 -34.81 -7.94
N CYS A 545 6.46 -35.26 -8.21
CA CYS A 545 5.34 -35.21 -7.27
C CYS A 545 4.90 -36.62 -6.89
N LYS A 546 4.64 -36.85 -5.59
CA LYS A 546 4.19 -38.14 -5.03
C LYS A 546 2.69 -38.19 -4.73
N TRP A 547 1.95 -37.11 -4.99
CA TRP A 547 0.50 -37.09 -4.77
C TRP A 547 -0.22 -37.88 -5.86
N LYS A 548 -1.23 -38.65 -5.46
CA LYS A 548 -2.04 -39.50 -6.37
C LYS A 548 -3.14 -38.74 -7.13
N THR A 549 -3.21 -37.42 -6.97
CA THR A 549 -4.12 -36.54 -7.73
C THR A 549 -3.74 -36.52 -9.20
N THR A 550 -4.72 -36.37 -10.11
CA THR A 550 -4.48 -36.21 -11.55
C THR A 550 -3.43 -35.13 -11.82
N ASP A 551 -2.58 -35.33 -12.83
CA ASP A 551 -1.54 -34.37 -13.18
C ASP A 551 -2.06 -33.33 -14.18
N PRO A 552 -2.02 -32.00 -13.87
CA PRO A 552 -2.31 -30.97 -14.86
C PRO A 552 -1.30 -30.92 -16.04
N ALA A 553 -0.26 -31.76 -16.01
CA ALA A 553 0.78 -31.81 -17.04
C ALA A 553 0.32 -32.22 -18.44
N ASP A 554 -0.92 -32.66 -18.65
CA ASP A 554 -1.49 -32.88 -19.98
C ASP A 554 -2.27 -31.68 -20.54
N VAL A 555 -2.63 -30.70 -19.69
CA VAL A 555 -3.30 -29.47 -20.13
C VAL A 555 -2.26 -28.59 -20.84
N ASP A 556 -2.50 -28.26 -22.11
CA ASP A 556 -1.67 -27.36 -22.91
C ASP A 556 -2.30 -25.97 -23.07
N ARG A 557 -3.64 -25.89 -22.99
CA ARG A 557 -4.40 -24.65 -23.20
C ARG A 557 -5.56 -24.51 -22.20
N VAL A 558 -5.78 -23.29 -21.73
CA VAL A 558 -7.00 -22.90 -21.01
C VAL A 558 -7.75 -21.85 -21.83
N GLN A 559 -9.06 -22.00 -21.98
CA GLN A 559 -9.95 -20.97 -22.52
C GLN A 559 -10.74 -20.36 -21.35
N VAL A 560 -10.76 -19.03 -21.27
CA VAL A 560 -11.56 -18.29 -20.30
C VAL A 560 -12.60 -17.46 -21.04
N TYR A 561 -13.87 -17.74 -20.75
CA TYR A 561 -15.03 -16.98 -21.17
C TYR A 561 -15.35 -15.94 -20.10
N LYS A 562 -15.59 -14.69 -20.51
CA LYS A 562 -15.98 -13.61 -19.59
C LYS A 562 -16.84 -12.59 -20.30
N LYS A 563 -18.01 -12.25 -19.74
CA LYS A 563 -18.76 -11.07 -20.17
C LYS A 563 -18.04 -9.78 -19.72
N PRO A 564 -17.83 -8.78 -20.60
CA PRO A 564 -17.33 -7.46 -20.20
C PRO A 564 -18.23 -6.82 -19.13
N ASP A 565 -17.63 -6.09 -18.19
CA ASP A 565 -18.40 -5.35 -17.18
C ASP A 565 -17.76 -3.98 -16.88
N PRO A 566 -18.06 -2.95 -17.71
CA PRO A 566 -17.51 -1.59 -17.52
C PRO A 566 -17.87 -0.96 -16.17
N HIS A 567 -18.94 -1.44 -15.53
CA HIS A 567 -19.51 -0.98 -14.28
C HIS A 567 -19.10 -1.86 -13.08
N LEU A 568 -18.06 -2.71 -13.22
CA LEU A 568 -17.57 -3.58 -12.15
C LEU A 568 -17.27 -2.79 -10.86
N TRP A 569 -16.75 -1.58 -11.02
CA TRP A 569 -16.28 -0.70 -9.93
C TRP A 569 -17.31 0.32 -9.44
N ASP A 570 -18.50 0.34 -10.05
CA ASP A 570 -19.65 1.15 -9.58
C ASP A 570 -20.40 0.45 -8.42
N ARG A 571 -19.99 -0.78 -8.08
CA ARG A 571 -20.52 -1.61 -6.98
C ARG A 571 -19.46 -1.84 -5.91
N SER A 572 -19.89 -2.34 -4.74
CA SER A 572 -18.98 -2.78 -3.68
C SER A 572 -17.91 -3.76 -4.20
N PRO A 573 -16.61 -3.52 -3.98
CA PRO A 573 -15.54 -4.35 -4.51
C PRO A 573 -15.68 -5.84 -4.13
N ARG A 574 -15.80 -6.71 -5.13
CA ARG A 574 -15.88 -8.17 -4.98
C ARG A 574 -15.20 -8.84 -6.17
N ARG A 575 -14.47 -9.95 -5.94
CA ARG A 575 -13.95 -10.80 -7.02
C ARG A 575 -15.10 -11.38 -7.84
N ASN A 576 -14.88 -11.52 -9.15
CA ASN A 576 -15.75 -12.35 -9.99
C ASN A 576 -15.64 -13.82 -9.58
N CYS A 577 -16.73 -14.55 -9.77
CA CYS A 577 -16.78 -15.99 -9.54
C CYS A 577 -16.24 -16.74 -10.77
N CYS A 578 -15.62 -17.88 -10.51
CA CYS A 578 -14.92 -18.73 -11.47
C CYS A 578 -15.63 -20.08 -11.52
N ARG A 579 -15.83 -20.65 -12.71
CA ARG A 579 -16.57 -21.91 -12.90
C ARG A 579 -15.84 -22.77 -13.93
N VAL A 580 -15.43 -23.99 -13.55
CA VAL A 580 -14.85 -24.94 -14.50
C VAL A 580 -15.97 -25.51 -15.37
N LEU A 581 -15.97 -25.18 -16.66
CA LEU A 581 -16.97 -25.66 -17.63
C LEU A 581 -16.61 -27.03 -18.18
N SER A 582 -15.32 -27.26 -18.46
CA SER A 582 -14.82 -28.56 -18.91
C SER A 582 -13.32 -28.70 -18.67
N SER A 583 -12.89 -29.95 -18.45
CA SER A 583 -11.50 -30.36 -18.26
C SER A 583 -11.33 -31.66 -19.05
N LYS A 584 -10.99 -31.57 -20.34
CA LYS A 584 -11.05 -32.71 -21.28
C LYS A 584 -9.86 -32.72 -22.23
N GLY A 585 -9.12 -33.82 -22.25
CA GLY A 585 -7.92 -33.97 -23.07
C GLY A 585 -6.89 -32.89 -22.73
N LYS A 586 -6.36 -32.22 -23.75
CA LYS A 586 -5.31 -31.18 -23.60
C LYS A 586 -5.84 -29.76 -23.34
N SER A 587 -7.13 -29.60 -23.08
CA SER A 587 -7.76 -28.29 -22.94
C SER A 587 -8.72 -28.21 -21.75
N MET A 588 -8.73 -27.05 -21.09
CA MET A 588 -9.69 -26.68 -20.05
C MET A 588 -10.49 -25.45 -20.50
N ALA A 589 -11.77 -25.38 -20.14
CA ALA A 589 -12.62 -24.22 -20.32
C ALA A 589 -13.14 -23.74 -18.95
N VAL A 590 -13.03 -22.43 -18.72
CA VAL A 590 -13.43 -21.75 -17.47
C VAL A 590 -14.31 -20.56 -17.82
N ASP A 591 -15.37 -20.34 -17.06
CA ASP A 591 -16.18 -19.12 -17.08
C ASP A 591 -15.79 -18.23 -15.89
N VAL A 592 -15.68 -16.92 -16.14
CA VAL A 592 -15.43 -15.89 -15.14
C VAL A 592 -16.44 -14.77 -15.31
N GLY A 593 -17.23 -14.51 -14.27
CA GLY A 593 -18.24 -13.46 -14.31
C GLY A 593 -18.78 -13.09 -12.94
N VAL A 594 -19.80 -12.23 -12.92
CA VAL A 594 -20.46 -11.82 -11.68
C VAL A 594 -20.94 -13.05 -10.92
N CYS A 595 -20.72 -13.04 -9.61
CA CYS A 595 -21.20 -14.10 -8.72
C CYS A 595 -22.73 -14.09 -8.66
N LYS A 596 -23.34 -15.27 -8.74
CA LYS A 596 -24.76 -15.47 -8.50
C LYS A 596 -25.08 -15.28 -7.01
N GLU A 597 -26.35 -15.11 -6.71
CA GLU A 597 -26.84 -15.12 -5.33
C GLU A 597 -26.46 -16.43 -4.64
N GLY A 598 -25.96 -16.34 -3.41
CA GLY A 598 -25.46 -17.50 -2.64
C GLY A 598 -24.19 -18.18 -3.17
N GLU A 599 -23.58 -17.73 -4.28
CA GLU A 599 -22.46 -18.45 -4.89
C GLU A 599 -21.15 -18.34 -4.10
N LEU A 600 -20.59 -19.51 -3.80
CA LEU A 600 -19.32 -19.73 -3.10
C LEU A 600 -18.41 -20.65 -3.93
N SER A 601 -17.10 -20.44 -3.87
CA SER A 601 -16.12 -21.35 -4.48
C SER A 601 -15.89 -22.55 -3.55
N GLU A 602 -16.56 -23.67 -3.85
CA GLU A 602 -16.52 -24.90 -3.03
C GLU A 602 -15.91 -26.09 -3.79
N VAL A 603 -15.42 -27.08 -3.04
CA VAL A 603 -14.87 -28.36 -3.51
C VAL A 603 -15.91 -29.47 -3.43
#